data_AF-A0A9P6ZZ10-F1
#
_entry.id   AF-A0A9P6ZZ10-F1
#
_cell.length_a   1.000
_cell.length_b   1.000
_cell.length_c   1.000
_cell.angle_alpha   90.00
_cell.angle_beta   90.00
_cell.angle_gamma   90.00
#
_symmetry.space_group_name_H-M   'P 1'
#
loop_
_entity.id
_entity.type
_entity.pdbx_description
1 polymer ?
#
loop_
_entity_poly.entity_id
_entity_poly.type
_entity_poly.pdbx_seq_one_letter_code
_entity_poly.pdbx_strand_id
1 'polypeptide(L)'
;DLVIRRGSQAVTEYHNLDLLVGMYPTLFPCGIGGFEDPLRPTALSFEAQAHYYLELADRSFCYHHSYLFVALNMTQRRAAHLQTFFTVRKSNFDDVARKLTQVSAAVLDNLAFRLEREHNYSQLSGEEQSALKLLRQVKTMSARIPGSQASKIYLRNEIRSYFSYFGLPHLFFTFNPSAVHSPIFQVMFGDHTVDLSAQFPCLVSARDRALRLAQDPVAGVDFFEFSWRCCFEHLLGWDFKSNRSSPAGGLFGRLRAFYGSSE
;
A
#
# COMPACT_ATOMS: atom_id res chain seq x y z
N ASP A 1 -10.71 -34.33 8.31
CA ASP A 1 -9.27 -34.28 8.01
C ASP A 1 -8.94 -33.07 7.16
N LEU A 2 -7.99 -32.25 7.64
CA LEU A 2 -7.52 -31.05 6.95
C LEU A 2 -6.46 -31.49 5.92
N VAL A 3 -6.83 -31.58 4.64
CA VAL A 3 -5.92 -32.04 3.58
C VAL A 3 -5.05 -30.87 3.10
N ILE A 4 -3.83 -30.77 3.60
CA ILE A 4 -2.84 -29.79 3.12
C ILE A 4 -2.19 -30.33 1.85
N ARG A 5 -2.64 -29.84 0.69
CA ARG A 5 -2.06 -30.21 -0.61
C ARG A 5 -0.67 -29.59 -0.76
N ARG A 6 0.35 -30.42 -1.03
CA ARG A 6 1.71 -29.98 -1.38
C ARG A 6 1.97 -30.31 -2.84
N GLY A 7 2.66 -29.43 -3.56
CA GLY A 7 3.01 -29.62 -4.97
C GLY A 7 4.38 -29.03 -5.28
N SER A 8 5.08 -29.62 -6.26
CA SER A 8 6.35 -29.11 -6.80
C SER A 8 6.15 -28.19 -8.01
N GLN A 9 4.92 -28.07 -8.51
CA GLN A 9 4.56 -27.23 -9.64
C GLN A 9 4.00 -25.89 -9.14
N ALA A 10 4.44 -24.81 -9.79
CA ALA A 10 3.87 -23.48 -9.55
C ALA A 10 2.39 -23.46 -9.96
N VAL A 11 1.56 -22.85 -9.12
CA VAL A 11 0.12 -22.73 -9.35
C VAL A 11 -0.20 -21.28 -9.71
N THR A 12 -1.12 -21.08 -10.67
CA THR A 12 -1.58 -19.74 -11.04
C THR A 12 -2.35 -19.09 -9.89
N GLU A 13 -2.11 -17.79 -9.69
CA GLU A 13 -2.86 -16.97 -8.74
C GLU A 13 -4.15 -16.38 -9.30
N TYR A 14 -4.27 -16.30 -10.63
CA TYR A 14 -5.41 -15.68 -11.31
C TYR A 14 -6.52 -16.70 -11.50
N HIS A 15 -7.75 -16.32 -11.19
CA HIS A 15 -8.95 -17.15 -11.40
C HIS A 15 -8.82 -18.54 -10.76
N ASN A 16 -8.21 -18.60 -9.58
CA ASN A 16 -7.97 -19.82 -8.84
C ASN A 16 -8.72 -19.80 -7.50
N LEU A 17 -9.92 -20.37 -7.52
CA LEU A 17 -10.82 -20.42 -6.37
C LEU A 17 -10.21 -21.16 -5.18
N ASP A 18 -9.48 -22.22 -5.47
CA ASP A 18 -8.97 -23.15 -4.46
C ASP A 18 -7.68 -22.64 -3.81
N LEU A 19 -7.02 -21.61 -4.36
CA LEU A 19 -5.71 -21.17 -3.90
C LEU A 19 -5.76 -20.66 -2.46
N LEU A 20 -6.50 -19.57 -2.21
CA LEU A 20 -6.55 -18.96 -0.87
C LEU A 20 -7.34 -19.82 0.12
N VAL A 21 -8.36 -20.52 -0.36
CA VAL A 21 -9.12 -21.50 0.42
C VAL A 21 -8.21 -22.63 0.91
N GLY A 22 -7.37 -23.18 0.03
CA GLY A 22 -6.42 -24.24 0.37
C GLY A 22 -5.22 -23.76 1.18
N MET A 23 -4.80 -22.50 1.02
CA MET A 23 -3.72 -21.90 1.82
C MET A 23 -4.16 -21.62 3.27
N TYR A 24 -5.43 -21.27 3.47
CA TYR A 24 -5.95 -20.81 4.76
C TYR A 24 -7.19 -21.61 5.20
N PRO A 25 -7.07 -22.92 5.42
CA PRO A 25 -8.23 -23.74 5.79
C PRO A 25 -8.83 -23.38 7.15
N THR A 26 -8.08 -22.68 8.03
CA THR A 26 -8.59 -22.10 9.29
C THR A 26 -9.45 -20.86 9.08
N LEU A 27 -9.21 -20.10 8.00
CA LEU A 27 -10.04 -18.94 7.61
C LEU A 27 -11.20 -19.36 6.69
N PHE A 28 -11.06 -20.49 5.98
CA PHE A 28 -12.07 -21.06 5.10
C PHE A 28 -12.48 -22.47 5.54
N PRO A 29 -13.09 -22.64 6.73
CA PRO A 29 -13.35 -23.96 7.32
C PRO A 29 -14.27 -24.85 6.47
N CYS A 30 -15.16 -24.24 5.68
CA CYS A 30 -16.07 -24.96 4.78
C CYS A 30 -15.53 -25.15 3.36
N GLY A 31 -14.31 -24.68 3.06
CA GLY A 31 -13.75 -24.76 1.70
C GLY A 31 -14.47 -23.87 0.68
N ILE A 32 -15.24 -22.87 1.13
CA ILE A 32 -16.01 -21.95 0.29
C ILE A 32 -15.52 -20.52 0.47
N GLY A 33 -15.97 -19.60 -0.37
CA GLY A 33 -15.54 -18.19 -0.30
C GLY A 33 -14.22 -17.91 -1.02
N GLY A 34 -13.89 -18.74 -2.01
CA GLY A 34 -12.78 -18.47 -2.92
C GLY A 34 -12.87 -17.10 -3.58
N PHE A 35 -11.71 -16.59 -3.99
CA PHE A 35 -11.61 -15.32 -4.70
C PHE A 35 -11.96 -15.51 -6.18
N GLU A 36 -12.52 -14.46 -6.79
CA GLU A 36 -12.80 -14.41 -8.24
C GLU A 36 -13.71 -15.54 -8.74
N ASP A 37 -14.72 -15.90 -7.94
CA ASP A 37 -15.69 -16.94 -8.27
C ASP A 37 -16.56 -16.58 -9.48
N PRO A 38 -16.45 -17.30 -10.62
CA PRO A 38 -17.24 -17.03 -11.81
C PRO A 38 -18.73 -17.36 -11.62
N LEU A 39 -19.08 -18.16 -10.61
CA LEU A 39 -20.47 -18.49 -10.29
C LEU A 39 -21.13 -17.39 -9.43
N ARG A 40 -20.39 -16.40 -8.95
CA ARG A 40 -20.93 -15.32 -8.13
C ARG A 40 -21.84 -14.41 -8.98
N PRO A 41 -23.06 -14.09 -8.52
CA PRO A 41 -23.98 -13.20 -9.26
C PRO A 41 -23.42 -11.80 -9.53
N THR A 42 -22.59 -11.30 -8.62
CA THR A 42 -21.92 -10.00 -8.73
C THR A 42 -20.42 -10.21 -8.72
N ALA A 43 -19.74 -9.78 -9.77
CA ALA A 43 -18.29 -9.83 -9.83
C ALA A 43 -17.69 -8.98 -8.69
N LEU A 44 -16.79 -9.59 -7.92
CA LEU A 44 -16.00 -8.90 -6.90
C LEU A 44 -14.54 -8.91 -7.32
N SER A 45 -13.88 -7.76 -7.24
CA SER A 45 -12.44 -7.70 -7.45
C SER A 45 -11.72 -8.38 -6.29
N PHE A 46 -10.48 -8.79 -6.54
CA PHE A 46 -9.63 -9.38 -5.51
C PHE A 46 -9.47 -8.44 -4.32
N GLU A 47 -9.19 -7.16 -4.58
CA GLU A 47 -8.99 -6.13 -3.56
C GLU A 47 -10.25 -5.89 -2.73
N ALA A 48 -11.42 -5.81 -3.38
CA ALA A 48 -12.69 -5.61 -2.70
C ALA A 48 -13.02 -6.79 -1.76
N GLN A 49 -12.81 -8.02 -2.22
CA GLN A 49 -13.03 -9.21 -1.40
C GLN A 49 -11.99 -9.32 -0.26
N ALA A 50 -10.73 -8.98 -0.53
CA ALA A 50 -9.67 -9.00 0.48
C ALA A 50 -9.93 -7.98 1.59
N HIS A 51 -10.35 -6.77 1.22
CA HIS A 51 -10.77 -5.71 2.14
C HIS A 51 -11.95 -6.16 2.99
N TYR A 52 -13.00 -6.67 2.36
CA TYR A 52 -14.18 -7.20 3.05
C TYR A 52 -13.82 -8.25 4.11
N TYR A 53 -12.88 -9.15 3.81
CA TYR A 53 -12.44 -10.15 4.79
C TYR A 53 -11.72 -9.54 5.99
N LEU A 54 -10.98 -8.44 5.83
CA LEU A 54 -10.37 -7.73 6.95
C LEU A 54 -11.41 -7.02 7.84
N GLU A 55 -12.57 -6.70 7.29
CA GLU A 55 -13.68 -6.01 7.99
C GLU A 55 -14.71 -6.98 8.62
N LEU A 56 -14.49 -8.29 8.54
CA LEU A 56 -15.42 -9.26 9.15
C LEU A 56 -15.53 -9.05 10.67
N ALA A 57 -16.75 -9.23 11.18
CA ALA A 57 -17.06 -9.03 12.59
C ALA A 57 -16.25 -9.92 13.54
N ASP A 58 -15.87 -11.12 13.12
CA ASP A 58 -15.05 -12.05 13.91
C ASP A 58 -13.55 -11.72 13.89
N ARG A 59 -13.12 -10.79 13.02
CA ARG A 59 -11.74 -10.34 12.82
C ARG A 59 -10.72 -11.46 12.55
N SER A 60 -11.19 -12.65 12.16
CA SER A 60 -10.37 -13.85 11.98
C SER A 60 -9.24 -13.62 10.97
N PHE A 61 -9.53 -12.94 9.86
CA PHE A 61 -8.55 -12.61 8.81
C PHE A 61 -7.57 -11.53 9.24
N CYS A 62 -8.03 -10.52 9.98
CA CYS A 62 -7.17 -9.47 10.52
C CYS A 62 -6.13 -10.03 11.49
N TYR A 63 -6.54 -10.97 12.35
CA TYR A 63 -5.65 -11.60 13.34
C TYR A 63 -4.78 -12.72 12.76
N HIS A 64 -5.00 -13.11 11.51
CA HIS A 64 -4.22 -14.18 10.90
C HIS A 64 -2.80 -13.70 10.57
N HIS A 65 -1.81 -14.39 11.12
CA HIS A 65 -0.39 -14.00 11.09
C HIS A 65 0.21 -13.75 9.69
N SER A 66 -0.34 -14.36 8.63
CA SER A 66 0.22 -14.26 7.27
C SER A 66 -0.76 -13.79 6.19
N TYR A 67 -2.07 -13.73 6.46
CA TYR A 67 -3.07 -13.49 5.42
C TYR A 67 -2.90 -12.11 4.80
N LEU A 68 -2.78 -11.07 5.65
CA LEU A 68 -2.60 -9.69 5.23
C LEU A 68 -1.38 -9.54 4.30
N PHE A 69 -0.27 -10.16 4.66
CA PHE A 69 0.97 -10.11 3.86
C PHE A 69 0.80 -10.80 2.51
N VAL A 70 0.16 -11.97 2.46
CA VAL A 70 -0.07 -12.68 1.20
C VAL A 70 -1.03 -11.92 0.29
N ALA A 71 -2.13 -11.40 0.84
CA ALA A 71 -3.08 -10.59 0.08
C ALA A 71 -2.43 -9.31 -0.49
N LEU A 72 -1.61 -8.63 0.31
CA LEU A 72 -0.83 -7.47 -0.13
C LEU A 72 0.16 -7.83 -1.25
N ASN A 73 0.92 -8.92 -1.08
CA ASN A 73 1.86 -9.39 -2.09
C ASN A 73 1.19 -9.76 -3.41
N MET A 74 0.04 -10.43 -3.36
CA MET A 74 -0.76 -10.73 -4.55
C MET A 74 -1.23 -9.44 -5.23
N THR A 75 -1.72 -8.46 -4.46
CA THR A 75 -2.15 -7.15 -4.99
C THR A 75 -1.00 -6.42 -5.69
N GLN A 76 0.17 -6.36 -5.05
CA GLN A 76 1.35 -5.70 -5.63
C GLN A 76 1.85 -6.40 -6.90
N ARG A 77 1.88 -7.74 -6.91
CA ARG A 77 2.24 -8.54 -8.09
C ARG A 77 1.27 -8.33 -9.24
N ARG A 78 -0.04 -8.34 -8.95
CA ARG A 78 -1.10 -8.08 -9.94
C ARG A 78 -0.98 -6.69 -10.55
N ALA A 79 -0.74 -5.67 -9.71
CA ALA A 79 -0.45 -4.31 -10.19
C ALA A 79 0.81 -4.27 -11.08
N ALA A 80 1.89 -4.95 -10.69
CA ALA A 80 3.10 -5.03 -11.50
C ALA A 80 2.86 -5.73 -12.85
N HIS A 81 2.11 -6.84 -12.88
CA HIS A 81 1.77 -7.55 -14.11
C HIS A 81 0.93 -6.67 -15.04
N LEU A 82 -0.08 -5.98 -14.52
CA LEU A 82 -0.94 -5.09 -15.29
C LEU A 82 -0.14 -3.93 -15.91
N GLN A 83 0.74 -3.30 -15.13
CA GLN A 83 1.57 -2.19 -15.61
C GLN A 83 2.62 -2.65 -16.63
N THR A 84 3.17 -3.85 -16.44
CA THR A 84 4.02 -4.51 -17.43
C THR A 84 3.28 -4.71 -18.74
N PHE A 85 2.05 -5.24 -18.67
CA PHE A 85 1.22 -5.48 -19.85
C PHE A 85 0.93 -4.19 -20.62
N PHE A 86 0.61 -3.09 -19.94
CA PHE A 86 0.34 -1.82 -20.62
C PHE A 86 1.59 -1.11 -21.14
N THR A 87 2.71 -1.20 -20.43
CA THR A 87 3.94 -0.48 -20.78
C THR A 87 4.76 -1.19 -21.83
N VAL A 88 4.80 -2.53 -21.76
CA VAL A 88 5.51 -3.35 -22.72
C VAL A 88 4.53 -3.70 -23.84
N ARG A 89 4.68 -3.05 -25.00
CA ARG A 89 3.96 -3.50 -26.21
C ARG A 89 4.20 -5.00 -26.38
N LYS A 90 3.15 -5.77 -26.69
CA LYS A 90 3.22 -7.23 -26.88
C LYS A 90 4.37 -7.63 -27.83
N SER A 91 4.65 -6.82 -28.85
CA SER A 91 5.75 -7.01 -29.81
C SER A 91 7.17 -6.92 -29.21
N ASN A 92 7.34 -6.19 -28.11
CA ASN A 92 8.63 -5.93 -27.49
C ASN A 92 8.87 -6.81 -26.26
N PHE A 93 7.88 -7.59 -25.82
CA PHE A 93 7.97 -8.40 -24.62
C PHE A 93 9.11 -9.42 -24.70
N ASP A 94 9.18 -10.19 -25.79
CA ASP A 94 10.22 -11.21 -25.97
C ASP A 94 11.64 -10.63 -26.06
N ASP A 95 11.78 -9.42 -26.59
CA ASP A 95 13.05 -8.70 -26.63
C ASP A 95 13.47 -8.22 -25.24
N VAL A 96 12.54 -7.66 -24.47
CA VAL A 96 12.79 -7.20 -23.09
C VAL A 96 13.08 -8.38 -22.16
N ALA A 97 12.32 -9.48 -22.28
CA ALA A 97 12.52 -10.70 -21.51
C ALA A 97 13.90 -11.31 -21.79
N ARG A 98 14.30 -11.40 -23.06
CA ARG A 98 15.65 -11.86 -23.42
C ARG A 98 16.74 -10.96 -22.84
N LYS A 99 16.59 -9.64 -22.96
CA LYS A 99 17.54 -8.69 -22.36
C LYS A 99 17.64 -8.84 -20.85
N LEU A 100 16.53 -9.02 -20.14
CA LEU A 100 16.52 -9.31 -18.71
C LEU A 100 17.32 -10.56 -18.37
N THR A 101 17.15 -11.65 -19.12
CA THR A 101 17.88 -12.90 -18.89
C THR A 101 19.36 -12.84 -19.27
N GLN A 102 19.74 -11.91 -20.15
CA GLN A 102 21.12 -11.75 -20.64
C GLN A 102 21.95 -10.77 -19.81
N VAL A 103 21.32 -9.90 -19.04
CA VAL A 103 22.04 -8.95 -18.18
C VAL A 103 22.69 -9.71 -17.03
N SER A 104 24.02 -9.61 -16.93
CA SER A 104 24.78 -10.22 -15.84
C SER A 104 24.77 -9.35 -14.58
N ALA A 105 24.89 -9.98 -13.42
CA ALA A 105 25.01 -9.27 -12.14
C ALA A 105 26.22 -8.32 -12.13
N ALA A 106 27.36 -8.76 -12.67
CA ALA A 106 28.58 -7.96 -12.74
C ALA A 106 28.39 -6.66 -13.56
N VAL A 107 27.62 -6.69 -14.65
CA VAL A 107 27.31 -5.49 -15.43
C VAL A 107 26.46 -4.51 -14.62
N LEU A 108 25.51 -5.01 -13.83
CA LEU A 108 24.68 -4.17 -12.96
C LEU A 108 25.49 -3.53 -11.83
N ASP A 109 26.40 -4.29 -11.21
CA ASP A 109 27.26 -3.79 -10.13
C ASP A 109 28.22 -2.71 -10.64
N ASN A 110 28.86 -2.93 -11.80
CA ASN A 110 29.73 -1.95 -12.43
C ASN A 110 28.97 -0.67 -12.82
N LEU A 111 27.77 -0.82 -13.40
CA LEU A 111 26.90 0.30 -13.74
C LEU A 111 26.50 1.09 -12.49
N ALA A 112 26.11 0.42 -11.41
CA ALA A 112 25.75 1.07 -10.15
C ALA A 112 26.92 1.88 -9.57
N PHE A 113 28.12 1.27 -9.50
CA PHE A 113 29.33 1.93 -9.01
C PHE A 113 29.69 3.18 -9.82
N ARG A 114 29.58 3.11 -11.16
CA ARG A 114 29.82 4.28 -12.03
C ARG A 114 28.78 5.38 -11.83
N LEU A 115 27.50 5.02 -11.76
CA LEU A 115 26.43 5.99 -11.56
C LEU A 115 26.60 6.76 -10.23
N GLU A 116 27.04 6.08 -9.17
CA GLU A 116 27.30 6.70 -7.87
C GLU A 116 28.49 7.67 -7.90
N ARG A 117 29.61 7.29 -8.54
CA ARG A 117 30.86 8.08 -8.49
C ARG A 117 30.99 9.15 -9.56
N GLU A 118 30.62 8.84 -10.80
CA GLU A 118 31.06 9.65 -11.96
C GLU A 118 29.98 10.63 -12.43
N HIS A 119 28.70 10.42 -12.05
CA HIS A 119 27.53 11.24 -12.44
C HIS A 119 27.40 11.50 -13.95
N ASN A 120 28.21 10.83 -14.79
CA ASN A 120 28.34 11.10 -16.20
C ASN A 120 28.06 9.83 -17.01
N TYR A 121 27.13 9.95 -17.97
CA TYR A 121 26.61 8.83 -18.75
C TYR A 121 27.41 8.56 -20.03
N SER A 122 28.44 9.36 -20.31
CA SER A 122 29.14 9.36 -21.60
C SER A 122 30.18 8.24 -21.78
N GLN A 123 30.55 7.51 -20.73
CA GLN A 123 31.57 6.43 -20.78
C GLN A 123 31.01 5.04 -20.47
N LEU A 124 29.74 4.80 -20.77
CA LEU A 124 29.11 3.50 -20.56
C LEU A 124 29.43 2.53 -21.72
N SER A 125 29.78 1.29 -21.39
CA SER A 125 29.93 0.20 -22.36
C SER A 125 28.60 -0.11 -23.04
N GLY A 126 28.61 -0.83 -24.17
CA GLY A 126 27.37 -1.20 -24.87
C GLY A 126 26.42 -2.05 -24.00
N GLU A 127 26.98 -2.90 -23.13
CA GLU A 127 26.22 -3.71 -22.17
C GLU A 127 25.63 -2.84 -21.06
N GLU A 128 26.41 -1.91 -20.51
CA GLU A 128 25.94 -0.96 -19.49
C GLU A 128 24.86 -0.02 -20.03
N GLN A 129 24.99 0.45 -21.28
CA GLN A 129 23.95 1.25 -21.95
C GLN A 129 22.66 0.44 -22.14
N SER A 130 22.78 -0.83 -22.52
CA SER A 130 21.64 -1.73 -22.68
C SER A 130 20.95 -2.00 -21.34
N ALA A 131 21.73 -2.26 -20.29
CA ALA A 131 21.24 -2.42 -18.92
C ALA A 131 20.57 -1.13 -18.41
N LEU A 132 21.14 0.04 -18.68
CA LEU A 132 20.55 1.34 -18.31
C LEU A 132 19.24 1.60 -19.06
N LYS A 133 19.16 1.26 -20.35
CA LYS A 133 17.93 1.38 -21.15
C LYS A 133 16.84 0.46 -20.60
N LEU A 134 17.21 -0.76 -20.24
CA LEU A 134 16.31 -1.72 -19.60
C LEU A 134 15.82 -1.19 -18.23
N LEU A 135 16.73 -0.64 -17.41
CA LEU A 135 16.39 -0.04 -16.13
C LEU A 135 15.40 1.13 -16.28
N ARG A 136 15.55 1.97 -17.31
CA ARG A 136 14.59 3.05 -17.62
C ARG A 136 13.20 2.51 -17.97
N GLN A 137 13.13 1.41 -18.73
CA GLN A 137 11.86 0.75 -19.05
C GLN A 137 11.20 0.19 -17.79
N VAL A 138 11.95 -0.54 -16.95
CA VAL A 138 11.47 -1.07 -15.67
C VAL A 138 11.03 0.05 -14.72
N LYS A 139 11.78 1.16 -14.66
CA LYS A 139 11.43 2.33 -13.83
C LYS A 139 10.12 2.99 -14.26
N THR A 140 9.81 2.97 -15.55
CA THR A 140 8.54 3.50 -16.06
C THR A 140 7.37 2.63 -15.58
N MET A 141 7.55 1.31 -15.62
CA MET A 141 6.54 0.35 -15.16
C MET A 141 6.31 0.42 -13.65
N SER A 142 7.38 0.61 -12.86
CA SER A 142 7.27 0.61 -11.41
C SER A 142 6.64 1.89 -10.84
N ALA A 143 6.48 2.96 -11.63
CA ALA A 143 5.90 4.23 -11.17
C ALA A 143 4.48 4.10 -10.60
N ARG A 144 3.74 3.08 -11.04
CA ARG A 144 2.38 2.77 -10.59
C ARG A 144 2.31 1.68 -9.51
N ILE A 145 3.46 1.14 -9.10
CA ILE A 145 3.56 0.19 -7.98
C ILE A 145 3.72 1.01 -6.70
N PRO A 146 2.79 0.91 -5.73
CA PRO A 146 2.90 1.61 -4.45
C PRO A 146 4.25 1.33 -3.75
N GLY A 147 4.83 2.36 -3.12
CA GLY A 147 6.11 2.25 -2.41
C GLY A 147 7.37 2.18 -3.28
N SER A 148 7.25 2.02 -4.61
CA SER A 148 8.41 1.99 -5.50
C SER A 148 9.13 3.34 -5.56
N GLN A 149 10.44 3.33 -5.89
CA GLN A 149 11.19 4.57 -6.09
C GLN A 149 10.59 5.47 -7.18
N ALA A 150 10.03 4.88 -8.23
CA ALA A 150 9.39 5.64 -9.30
C ALA A 150 8.07 6.29 -8.83
N SER A 151 7.29 5.61 -7.98
CA SER A 151 6.10 6.17 -7.33
C SER A 151 6.45 7.36 -6.42
N LYS A 152 7.53 7.25 -5.64
CA LYS A 152 8.03 8.37 -4.81
C LYS A 152 8.44 9.59 -5.65
N ILE A 153 9.07 9.38 -6.80
CA ILE A 153 9.40 10.45 -7.75
C ILE A 153 8.12 11.08 -8.34
N TYR A 154 7.13 10.25 -8.65
CA TYR A 154 5.83 10.72 -9.14
C TYR A 154 5.13 11.63 -8.11
N LEU A 155 5.02 11.20 -6.85
CA LEU A 155 4.46 12.02 -5.77
C LEU A 155 5.20 13.36 -5.61
N ARG A 156 6.54 13.35 -5.73
CA ARG A 156 7.34 14.59 -5.67
C ARG A 156 7.00 15.55 -6.82
N ASN A 157 6.71 15.04 -8.01
CA ASN A 157 6.29 15.86 -9.15
C ASN A 157 4.87 16.39 -8.98
N GLU A 158 3.97 15.64 -8.33
CA GLU A 158 2.64 16.15 -7.96
C GLU A 158 2.75 17.31 -6.97
N ILE A 159 3.58 17.18 -5.92
CA ILE A 159 3.85 18.26 -4.97
C ILE A 159 4.39 19.52 -5.69
N ARG A 160 5.33 19.36 -6.62
CA ARG A 160 5.86 20.48 -7.43
C ARG A 160 4.78 21.13 -8.30
N SER A 161 3.87 20.33 -8.84
CA SER A 161 2.73 20.82 -9.62
C SER A 161 1.77 21.63 -8.75
N TYR A 162 1.52 21.17 -7.52
CA TYR A 162 0.78 21.93 -6.51
C TYR A 162 1.43 23.27 -6.21
N PHE A 163 2.76 23.32 -6.04
CA PHE A 163 3.46 24.57 -5.77
C PHE A 163 3.35 25.55 -6.93
N SER A 164 3.42 25.04 -8.16
CA SER A 164 3.32 25.84 -9.38
C SER A 164 1.93 26.46 -9.55
N TYR A 165 0.87 25.74 -9.15
CA TYR A 165 -0.52 26.19 -9.33
C TYR A 165 -1.06 27.00 -8.13
N PHE A 166 -0.80 26.57 -6.90
CA PHE A 166 -1.32 27.19 -5.69
C PHE A 166 -0.35 28.18 -5.02
N GLY A 167 0.93 28.15 -5.40
CA GLY A 167 2.01 28.86 -4.73
C GLY A 167 2.72 28.00 -3.67
N LEU A 168 3.68 28.60 -2.99
CA LEU A 168 4.44 27.92 -1.94
C LEU A 168 3.54 27.47 -0.78
N PRO A 169 3.77 26.28 -0.20
CA PRO A 169 3.02 25.83 0.95
C PRO A 169 3.40 26.67 2.17
N HIS A 170 2.39 27.10 2.93
CA HIS A 170 2.61 27.82 4.19
C HIS A 170 2.90 26.88 5.36
N LEU A 171 2.49 25.61 5.23
CA LEU A 171 2.64 24.58 6.25
C LEU A 171 3.16 23.31 5.58
N PHE A 172 4.23 22.75 6.11
CA PHE A 172 4.76 21.45 5.74
C PHE A 172 5.08 20.68 7.03
N PHE A 173 4.38 19.58 7.27
CA PHE A 173 4.52 18.81 8.50
C PHE A 173 4.20 17.33 8.26
N THR A 174 4.75 16.49 9.12
CA THR A 174 4.43 15.07 9.16
C THR A 174 3.35 14.85 10.21
N PHE A 175 2.17 14.39 9.80
CA PHE A 175 1.12 13.98 10.72
C PHE A 175 1.39 12.55 11.20
N ASN A 176 1.78 12.39 12.47
CA ASN A 176 2.17 11.11 13.05
C ASN A 176 1.41 10.85 14.37
N PRO A 177 0.12 10.47 14.30
CA PRO A 177 -0.67 10.19 15.49
C PRO A 177 -0.18 8.89 16.15
N SER A 178 0.03 8.90 17.46
CA SER A 178 0.49 7.71 18.17
C SER A 178 -0.67 6.81 18.57
N ALA A 179 -0.90 5.72 17.82
CA ALA A 179 -1.91 4.71 18.15
C ALA A 179 -1.67 4.07 19.53
N VAL A 180 -0.41 3.72 19.85
CA VAL A 180 -0.03 3.08 21.13
C VAL A 180 -0.38 3.93 22.34
N HIS A 181 -0.36 5.25 22.22
CA HIS A 181 -0.64 6.18 23.31
C HIS A 181 -2.05 6.79 23.23
N SER A 182 -2.85 6.41 22.24
CA SER A 182 -4.17 6.98 22.00
C SER A 182 -5.27 6.17 22.69
N PRO A 183 -6.12 6.78 23.54
CA PRO A 183 -7.30 6.12 24.08
C PRO A 183 -8.32 5.78 22.98
N ILE A 184 -8.40 6.59 21.92
CA ILE A 184 -9.27 6.38 20.77
C ILE A 184 -8.92 5.07 20.07
N PHE A 185 -7.62 4.82 19.85
CA PHE A 185 -7.17 3.57 19.25
C PHE A 185 -7.56 2.36 20.11
N GLN A 186 -7.45 2.45 21.45
CA GLN A 186 -7.85 1.33 22.32
C GLN A 186 -9.35 1.01 22.19
N VAL A 187 -10.20 2.02 22.05
CA VAL A 187 -11.63 1.82 21.78
C VAL A 187 -11.85 1.19 20.40
N MET A 188 -11.17 1.66 19.36
CA MET A 188 -11.27 1.10 17.99
C MET A 188 -10.79 -0.36 17.93
N PHE A 189 -9.73 -0.68 18.69
CA PHE A 189 -9.27 -2.05 18.90
C PHE A 189 -10.35 -2.93 19.56
N GLY A 190 -11.27 -2.34 20.34
CA GLY A 190 -12.38 -3.04 20.99
C GLY A 190 -12.30 -3.06 22.52
N ASP A 191 -11.47 -2.22 23.14
CA ASP A 191 -11.44 -2.09 24.59
C ASP A 191 -12.62 -1.26 25.11
N HIS A 192 -13.66 -1.95 25.58
CA HIS A 192 -14.86 -1.35 26.16
C HIS A 192 -14.66 -0.74 27.56
N THR A 193 -13.48 -0.90 28.17
CA THR A 193 -13.18 -0.34 29.50
C THR A 193 -12.67 1.10 29.43
N VAL A 194 -12.31 1.58 28.24
CA VAL A 194 -11.78 2.94 28.03
C VAL A 194 -12.92 3.95 27.94
N ASP A 195 -13.02 4.82 28.94
CA ASP A 195 -13.96 5.94 28.96
C ASP A 195 -13.36 7.18 28.27
N LEU A 196 -13.83 7.48 27.06
CA LEU A 196 -13.40 8.67 26.30
C LEU A 196 -14.00 9.99 26.81
N SER A 197 -14.98 9.96 27.72
CA SER A 197 -15.53 11.16 28.34
C SER A 197 -14.68 11.68 29.51
N ALA A 198 -13.83 10.81 30.07
CA ALA A 198 -12.90 11.17 31.12
C ALA A 198 -11.77 12.08 30.58
N GLN A 199 -11.36 13.06 31.39
CA GLN A 199 -10.25 13.96 31.06
C GLN A 199 -8.93 13.19 30.85
N PHE A 200 -8.70 12.15 31.65
CA PHE A 200 -7.53 11.28 31.58
C PHE A 200 -8.00 9.81 31.59
N PRO A 201 -8.36 9.24 30.43
CA PRO A 201 -8.82 7.86 30.35
C PRO A 201 -7.78 6.90 30.93
N CYS A 202 -8.23 5.97 31.78
CA CYS A 202 -7.37 4.91 32.28
C CYS A 202 -7.10 3.90 31.17
N LEU A 203 -5.83 3.63 30.86
CA LEU A 203 -5.44 2.70 29.81
C LEU A 203 -4.70 1.51 30.41
N VAL A 204 -4.72 0.39 29.69
CA VAL A 204 -3.88 -0.76 29.97
C VAL A 204 -2.38 -0.41 29.92
N SER A 205 -1.55 -1.32 30.41
CA SER A 205 -0.09 -1.13 30.48
C SER A 205 0.50 -0.78 29.11
N ALA A 206 1.64 -0.08 29.10
CA ALA A 206 2.31 0.29 27.85
C ALA A 206 2.64 -0.93 26.97
N ARG A 207 2.98 -2.06 27.59
CA ARG A 207 3.20 -3.33 26.90
C ARG A 207 1.94 -3.83 26.21
N ASP A 208 0.81 -3.84 26.92
CA ASP A 208 -0.46 -4.33 26.36
C ASP A 208 -0.95 -3.44 25.23
N ARG A 209 -0.79 -2.11 25.34
CA ARG A 209 -1.13 -1.19 24.25
C ARG A 209 -0.32 -1.48 22.98
N ALA A 210 0.98 -1.77 23.11
CA ALA A 210 1.82 -2.12 21.97
C ALA A 210 1.44 -3.49 21.37
N LEU A 211 1.12 -4.47 22.22
CA LEU A 211 0.65 -5.79 21.77
C LEU A 211 -0.67 -5.70 21.01
N ARG A 212 -1.62 -4.88 21.48
CA ARG A 212 -2.90 -4.65 20.81
C ARG A 212 -2.72 -4.04 19.41
N LEU A 213 -1.85 -3.05 19.26
CA LEU A 213 -1.52 -2.50 17.93
C LEU A 213 -0.91 -3.55 17.00
N ALA A 214 -0.02 -4.39 17.52
CA ALA A 214 0.57 -5.47 16.72
C ALA A 214 -0.45 -6.56 16.35
N GLN A 215 -1.44 -6.81 17.22
CA GLN A 215 -2.48 -7.81 17.02
C GLN A 215 -3.52 -7.38 15.98
N ASP A 216 -3.90 -6.09 15.97
CA ASP A 216 -4.88 -5.54 15.05
C ASP A 216 -4.30 -4.36 14.24
N PRO A 217 -3.51 -4.64 13.20
CA PRO A 217 -2.98 -3.59 12.34
C PRO A 217 -4.08 -2.86 11.55
N VAL A 218 -5.24 -3.50 11.31
CA VAL A 218 -6.36 -2.88 10.60
C VAL A 218 -6.97 -1.76 11.45
N ALA A 219 -7.25 -2.01 12.72
CA ALA A 219 -7.66 -0.97 13.66
C ALA A 219 -6.62 0.17 13.78
N GLY A 220 -5.33 -0.16 13.61
CA GLY A 220 -4.25 0.83 13.55
C GLY A 220 -4.36 1.75 12.33
N VAL A 221 -4.66 1.19 11.16
CA VAL A 221 -4.90 1.95 9.92
C VAL A 221 -6.19 2.78 10.02
N ASP A 222 -7.27 2.21 10.54
CA ASP A 222 -8.54 2.92 10.75
C ASP A 222 -8.34 4.10 11.70
N PHE A 223 -7.57 3.90 12.79
CA PHE A 223 -7.22 4.98 13.71
C PHE A 223 -6.41 6.09 13.03
N PHE A 224 -5.43 5.72 12.20
CA PHE A 224 -4.65 6.70 11.45
C PHE A 224 -5.56 7.50 10.51
N GLU A 225 -6.41 6.82 9.73
CA GLU A 225 -7.35 7.46 8.82
C GLU A 225 -8.32 8.40 9.54
N PHE A 226 -8.94 7.92 10.62
CA PHE A 226 -9.80 8.71 11.48
C PHE A 226 -9.07 9.96 12.00
N SER A 227 -7.85 9.80 12.50
CA SER A 227 -7.09 10.88 13.13
C SER A 227 -6.77 12.02 12.16
N TRP A 228 -6.28 11.72 10.96
CA TRP A 228 -5.91 12.78 10.01
C TRP A 228 -7.16 13.41 9.40
N ARG A 229 -8.21 12.64 9.11
CA ARG A 229 -9.48 13.20 8.62
C ARG A 229 -10.10 14.13 9.64
N CYS A 230 -10.22 13.72 10.90
CA CYS A 230 -10.74 14.57 11.97
C CYS A 230 -9.90 15.83 12.19
N CYS A 231 -8.57 15.72 12.12
CA CYS A 231 -7.68 16.87 12.20
C CYS A 231 -7.98 17.87 11.07
N PHE A 232 -8.04 17.41 9.83
CA PHE A 232 -8.27 18.27 8.67
C PHE A 232 -9.69 18.85 8.66
N GLU A 233 -10.69 18.05 9.00
CA GLU A 233 -12.08 18.49 9.01
C GLU A 233 -12.36 19.49 10.13
N HIS A 234 -12.00 19.15 11.37
CA HIS A 234 -12.42 19.93 12.54
C HIS A 234 -11.40 21.00 12.97
N LEU A 235 -10.09 20.75 12.84
CA LEU A 235 -9.09 21.74 13.21
C LEU A 235 -8.74 22.65 12.03
N LEU A 236 -8.60 22.09 10.83
CA LEU A 236 -8.21 22.87 9.65
C LEU A 236 -9.39 23.35 8.81
N GLY A 237 -10.62 22.91 9.13
CA GLY A 237 -11.83 23.35 8.46
C GLY A 237 -11.87 22.91 7.00
N TRP A 238 -11.47 21.69 6.68
CA TRP A 238 -11.55 21.11 5.34
C TRP A 238 -12.81 20.26 5.17
N ASP A 239 -13.62 20.54 4.15
CA ASP A 239 -14.76 19.71 3.78
C ASP A 239 -14.35 18.73 2.68
N PHE A 240 -14.26 17.45 3.05
CA PHE A 240 -13.91 16.36 2.13
C PHE A 240 -14.98 16.09 1.06
N LYS A 241 -16.25 16.46 1.28
CA LYS A 241 -17.33 16.27 0.30
C LYS A 241 -17.24 17.29 -0.83
N SER A 242 -17.02 18.57 -0.48
CA SER A 242 -16.88 19.65 -1.47
C SER A 242 -15.44 19.84 -1.95
N ASN A 243 -14.47 19.16 -1.31
CA ASN A 243 -13.04 19.26 -1.55
C ASN A 243 -12.53 20.72 -1.47
N ARG A 244 -13.00 21.45 -0.45
CA ARG A 244 -12.73 22.88 -0.22
C ARG A 244 -12.71 23.18 1.27
N SER A 245 -12.11 24.30 1.65
CA SER A 245 -12.22 24.77 3.03
C SER A 245 -13.63 25.27 3.34
N SER A 246 -14.07 25.06 4.57
CA SER A 246 -15.32 25.57 5.10
C SER A 246 -15.37 27.10 5.01
N PRO A 247 -16.57 27.70 4.92
CA PRO A 247 -16.70 29.16 4.92
C PRO A 247 -16.10 29.83 6.16
N ALA A 248 -16.12 29.16 7.32
CA ALA A 248 -15.53 29.65 8.55
C ALA A 248 -13.98 29.54 8.57
N GLY A 249 -13.41 28.62 7.77
CA GLY A 249 -12.00 28.24 7.88
C GLY A 249 -11.72 27.39 9.13
N GLY A 250 -10.45 27.10 9.37
CA GLY A 250 -9.96 26.45 10.58
C GLY A 250 -8.93 27.31 11.33
N LEU A 251 -8.06 26.66 12.12
CA LEU A 251 -7.01 27.30 12.93
C LEU A 251 -6.11 28.26 12.13
N PHE A 252 -5.87 27.97 10.86
CA PHE A 252 -5.02 28.78 9.97
C PHE A 252 -5.83 29.60 8.94
N GLY A 253 -7.13 29.78 9.18
CA GLY A 253 -8.05 30.39 8.23
C GLY A 253 -8.49 29.41 7.15
N ARG A 254 -8.82 29.92 5.95
CA ARG A 254 -9.32 29.10 4.84
C ARG A 254 -8.19 28.44 4.08
N LEU A 255 -8.22 27.11 4.00
CA LEU A 255 -7.27 26.34 3.18
C LEU A 255 -7.63 26.48 1.70
N ARG A 256 -6.67 26.95 0.88
CA ARG A 256 -6.83 26.99 -0.58
C ARG A 256 -6.70 25.60 -1.21
N ALA A 257 -5.76 24.81 -0.72
CA ALA A 257 -5.50 23.44 -1.13
C ALA A 257 -4.63 22.77 -0.07
N PHE A 258 -4.66 21.43 -0.03
CA PHE A 258 -3.67 20.63 0.68
C PHE A 258 -3.28 19.44 -0.21
N TYR A 259 -2.11 18.88 0.05
CA TYR A 259 -1.64 17.65 -0.56
C TYR A 259 -1.08 16.76 0.55
N GLY A 260 -1.44 15.48 0.53
CA GLY A 260 -0.99 14.50 1.50
C GLY A 260 -0.74 13.15 0.85
N SER A 261 0.25 12.43 1.34
CA SER A 261 0.52 11.04 0.98
C SER A 261 0.91 10.26 2.23
N SER A 262 0.42 9.03 2.34
CA SER A 262 0.89 8.03 3.31
C SER A 262 1.69 6.95 2.57
N GLU A 263 2.75 6.46 3.20
CA GLU A 263 3.47 5.25 2.77
C GLU A 263 3.18 4.10 3.72
#